data_AF-A0A0C2MJ39-F1
#
_entry.id   AF-A0A0C2MJ39-F1
#
_cell.length_a   1.000
_cell.length_b   1.000
_cell.length_c   1.000
_cell.angle_alpha   90.00
_cell.angle_beta   90.00
_cell.angle_gamma   90.00
#
_symmetry.space_group_name_H-M   'P 1'
#
loop_
_entity.id
_entity.type
_entity.pdbx_description
1 polymer ?
#
loop_
_entity_poly.entity_id
_entity_poly.type
_entity_poly.pdbx_seq_one_letter_code
_entity_poly.pdbx_strand_id
1 'polypeptide(L)'
;MMNPWPINPRDTVFAEVWENVKPGLRTLFQLIPIKPHLDHVISIIQASPHDYTRIMSCLLFISSMLESPDFPIRFNEIMELINNIPTDAPEFIIETCRFLKDVFDHYSDPEMSSNGPKIVLNSMFECLAQFPEIVCNIVEVRGEVYIEMFPSVHLDFRFINNVVVFCREITGVEILAG
;
A
#
# COMPACT_ATOMS: atom_id res chain seq x y z
N MET A 1 -2.40 -3.44 -33.60
CA MET A 1 -1.49 -4.34 -32.86
C MET A 1 -0.48 -3.45 -32.16
N MET A 2 -0.68 -3.19 -30.87
CA MET A 2 0.37 -2.61 -30.03
C MET A 2 1.36 -3.72 -29.70
N ASN A 3 2.66 -3.42 -29.81
CA ASN A 3 3.68 -4.37 -29.38
C ASN A 3 3.69 -4.43 -27.85
N PRO A 4 3.74 -5.63 -27.24
CA PRO A 4 3.97 -5.77 -25.81
C PRO A 4 5.27 -5.08 -25.43
N TRP A 5 5.25 -4.25 -24.38
CA TRP A 5 6.45 -3.54 -23.94
C TRP A 5 7.39 -4.55 -23.28
N PRO A 6 8.72 -4.44 -23.48
CA PRO A 6 9.64 -5.39 -22.87
C PRO A 6 9.57 -5.29 -21.34
N ILE A 7 9.18 -6.41 -20.70
CA ILE A 7 9.17 -6.58 -19.25
C ILE A 7 10.59 -6.40 -18.74
N ASN A 8 10.83 -5.45 -17.85
CA ASN A 8 12.14 -5.34 -17.23
C ASN A 8 12.24 -6.29 -16.05
N PRO A 9 13.29 -7.12 -16.00
CA PRO A 9 13.51 -8.04 -14.89
C PRO A 9 13.58 -7.35 -13.52
N ARG A 10 13.84 -6.04 -13.45
CA ARG A 10 13.99 -5.30 -12.19
C ARG A 10 12.69 -5.08 -11.43
N ASP A 11 11.57 -4.96 -12.12
CA ASP A 11 10.30 -4.62 -11.46
C ASP A 11 9.60 -5.88 -10.97
N THR A 12 9.84 -6.99 -11.66
CA THR A 12 9.56 -8.33 -11.17
C THR A 12 10.24 -8.58 -9.82
N VAL A 13 11.49 -8.12 -9.65
CA VAL A 13 12.21 -8.28 -8.38
C VAL A 13 11.58 -7.42 -7.28
N PHE A 14 11.18 -6.18 -7.56
CA PHE A 14 10.51 -5.33 -6.57
C PHE A 14 9.19 -5.94 -6.09
N ALA A 15 8.34 -6.36 -7.03
CA ALA A 15 7.09 -7.03 -6.72
C ALA A 15 7.31 -8.32 -5.93
N GLU A 16 8.28 -9.15 -6.33
CA GLU A 16 8.63 -10.39 -5.64
C GLU A 16 9.12 -10.13 -4.22
N VAL A 17 9.97 -9.13 -4.01
CA VAL A 17 10.45 -8.75 -2.68
C VAL A 17 9.28 -8.36 -1.79
N TRP A 18 8.31 -7.59 -2.28
CA TRP A 18 7.14 -7.20 -1.49
C TRP A 18 6.16 -8.32 -1.20
N GLU A 19 5.90 -9.19 -2.17
CA GLU A 19 5.10 -10.39 -1.91
C GLU A 19 5.77 -11.28 -0.86
N ASN A 20 7.09 -11.27 -0.74
CA ASN A 20 7.82 -11.96 0.32
C ASN A 20 7.81 -11.23 1.68
N VAL A 21 7.71 -9.90 1.70
CA VAL A 21 7.72 -9.09 2.93
C VAL A 21 6.34 -8.97 3.55
N LYS A 22 5.28 -8.89 2.74
CA LYS A 22 3.89 -8.77 3.20
C LYS A 22 3.50 -9.81 4.27
N PRO A 23 3.80 -11.13 4.11
CA PRO A 23 3.49 -12.11 5.14
C PRO A 23 4.17 -11.83 6.49
N GLY A 24 5.44 -11.40 6.47
CA GLY A 24 6.17 -11.04 7.69
C GLY A 24 5.56 -9.85 8.42
N LEU A 25 5.16 -8.82 7.67
CA LEU A 25 4.45 -7.66 8.23
C LEU A 25 3.07 -8.03 8.77
N ARG A 26 2.31 -8.86 8.06
CA ARG A 26 1.01 -9.37 8.56
C ARG A 26 1.17 -10.11 9.87
N THR A 27 2.13 -11.04 9.96
CA THR A 27 2.43 -11.75 11.22
C THR A 27 2.82 -10.77 12.32
N LEU A 28 3.64 -9.77 12.02
CA LEU A 28 4.02 -8.76 12.99
C LEU A 28 2.81 -7.97 13.51
N PHE A 29 1.89 -7.57 12.64
CA PHE A 29 0.68 -6.84 13.01
C PHE A 29 -0.35 -7.64 13.79
N GLN A 30 -0.29 -8.98 13.73
CA GLN A 30 -1.04 -9.82 14.68
C GLN A 30 -0.50 -9.74 16.11
N LEU A 31 0.75 -9.29 16.28
CA LEU A 31 1.44 -9.24 17.57
C LEU A 31 1.52 -7.85 18.18
N ILE A 32 1.26 -6.79 17.41
CA ILE A 32 1.38 -5.39 17.85
C ILE A 32 0.12 -4.58 17.50
N PRO A 33 -0.22 -3.54 18.29
CA PRO A 33 -1.35 -2.67 17.96
C PRO A 33 -1.13 -1.98 16.61
N ILE A 34 -2.05 -2.11 15.67
CA ILE A 34 -1.90 -1.60 14.30
C ILE A 34 -2.13 -0.08 14.22
N LYS A 35 -3.11 0.41 14.97
CA LYS A 35 -3.56 1.81 14.93
C LYS A 35 -2.41 2.85 15.02
N PRO A 36 -1.46 2.79 15.97
CA PRO A 36 -0.37 3.78 16.05
C PRO A 36 0.50 3.81 14.79
N HIS A 37 0.76 2.67 14.16
CA HIS A 37 1.54 2.60 12.94
C HIS A 37 0.76 3.17 11.75
N LEU A 38 -0.53 2.88 11.67
CA LEU A 38 -1.39 3.43 10.62
C LEU A 38 -1.51 4.95 10.73
N ASP A 39 -1.69 5.48 11.94
CA ASP A 39 -1.71 6.92 12.22
C ASP A 39 -0.39 7.59 11.82
N HIS A 40 0.75 6.96 12.16
CA HIS A 40 2.05 7.46 11.77
C HIS A 40 2.23 7.50 10.25
N VAL A 41 1.84 6.44 9.54
CA VAL A 41 1.95 6.39 8.08
C VAL A 41 1.07 7.43 7.40
N ILE A 42 -0.16 7.61 7.88
CA ILE A 42 -1.06 8.68 7.41
C ILE A 42 -0.40 10.06 7.58
N SER A 43 0.22 10.31 8.74
CA SER A 43 0.91 11.58 8.99
C SER A 43 2.07 11.84 8.03
N ILE A 44 2.77 10.78 7.61
CA ILE A 44 3.89 10.86 6.65
C ILE A 44 3.37 11.25 5.27
N ILE A 45 2.29 10.62 4.80
CA ILE A 45 1.66 10.94 3.52
C ILE A 45 1.22 12.41 3.50
N GLN A 46 0.57 12.87 4.58
CA GLN A 46 0.12 14.26 4.73
C GLN A 46 1.28 15.26 4.76
N ALA A 47 2.39 14.92 5.42
CA ALA A 47 3.53 15.81 5.55
C ALA A 47 4.34 15.94 4.24
N SER A 48 4.25 14.96 3.34
CA SER A 48 5.09 14.88 2.14
C SER A 48 4.30 14.50 0.87
N PRO A 49 3.29 15.29 0.44
CA PRO A 49 2.37 14.90 -0.65
C PRO A 49 3.02 14.79 -2.04
N HIS A 50 4.29 15.20 -2.18
CA HIS A 50 5.06 15.14 -3.43
C HIS A 50 6.23 14.13 -3.37
N ASP A 51 6.41 13.45 -2.23
CA ASP A 51 7.44 12.42 -2.07
C ASP A 51 6.86 11.05 -2.47
N TYR A 52 6.68 10.86 -3.78
CA TYR A 52 6.00 9.67 -4.32
C TYR A 52 6.65 8.36 -3.89
N THR A 53 7.99 8.32 -3.81
CA THR A 53 8.71 7.15 -3.32
C THR A 53 8.25 6.80 -1.90
N ARG A 54 8.21 7.78 -1.00
CA ARG A 54 7.77 7.55 0.38
C ARG A 54 6.30 7.17 0.47
N ILE A 55 5.43 7.80 -0.33
CA ILE A 55 4.01 7.47 -0.34
C ILE A 55 3.80 6.04 -0.85
N MET A 56 4.53 5.61 -1.87
CA MET A 56 4.50 4.22 -2.36
C MET A 56 4.87 3.23 -1.24
N SER A 57 5.96 3.46 -0.51
CA SER A 57 6.33 2.62 0.64
C SER A 57 5.23 2.60 1.72
N CYS A 58 4.56 3.74 1.93
CA CYS A 58 3.43 3.86 2.85
C CYS A 58 2.22 3.02 2.39
N LEU A 59 1.82 3.10 1.13
CA LEU A 59 0.71 2.32 0.57
C LEU A 59 1.00 0.81 0.63
N LEU A 60 2.24 0.41 0.35
CA LEU A 60 2.68 -0.98 0.51
C LEU A 60 2.59 -1.45 1.95
N PHE A 61 3.03 -0.64 2.90
CA PHE A 61 2.90 -0.95 4.32
C PHE A 61 1.43 -1.07 4.74
N ILE A 62 0.56 -0.14 4.30
CA ILE A 62 -0.89 -0.19 4.53
C ILE A 62 -1.50 -1.46 3.93
N SER A 63 -1.07 -1.91 2.74
CA SER A 63 -1.56 -3.15 2.11
C SER A 63 -1.31 -4.40 2.94
N SER A 64 -0.31 -4.38 3.83
CA SER A 64 -0.06 -5.47 4.76
C SER A 64 -0.94 -5.42 6.02
N MET A 65 -1.79 -4.40 6.17
CA MET A 65 -2.74 -4.22 7.27
C MET A 65 -4.20 -4.48 6.87
N LEU A 66 -4.48 -4.98 5.66
CA LEU A 66 -5.86 -5.13 5.16
C LEU A 66 -6.75 -6.04 6.03
N GLU A 67 -6.14 -7.05 6.66
CA GLU A 67 -6.80 -7.98 7.58
C GLU A 67 -7.10 -7.35 8.95
N SER A 68 -6.63 -6.13 9.21
CA SER A 68 -6.87 -5.42 10.46
C SER A 68 -8.32 -4.97 10.60
N PRO A 69 -8.96 -5.15 11.77
CA PRO A 69 -10.28 -4.57 12.01
C PRO A 69 -10.28 -3.03 12.02
N ASP A 70 -9.12 -2.40 12.23
CA ASP A 70 -8.97 -0.95 12.23
C ASP A 70 -8.90 -0.36 10.80
N PHE A 71 -8.54 -1.18 9.80
CA PHE A 71 -8.31 -0.71 8.43
C PHE A 71 -9.56 -0.12 7.77
N PRO A 72 -10.74 -0.79 7.77
CA PRO A 72 -11.96 -0.24 7.16
C PRO A 72 -12.37 1.13 7.71
N ILE A 73 -12.09 1.38 8.98
CA ILE A 73 -12.43 2.65 9.66
C ILE A 73 -11.63 3.81 9.06
N ARG A 74 -10.37 3.55 8.72
CA ARG A 74 -9.41 4.55 8.20
C ARG A 74 -9.35 4.57 6.67
N PHE A 75 -10.01 3.63 6.00
CA PHE A 75 -9.96 3.51 4.56
C PHE A 75 -10.40 4.78 3.83
N ASN A 76 -11.51 5.40 4.25
CA ASN A 76 -12.00 6.63 3.60
C ASN A 76 -10.99 7.78 3.70
N GLU A 77 -10.29 7.91 4.82
CA GLU A 77 -9.24 8.91 5.00
C GLU A 77 -8.04 8.63 4.10
N ILE A 78 -7.63 7.36 3.99
CA ILE A 78 -6.56 6.95 3.07
C ILE A 78 -6.95 7.27 1.62
N MET A 79 -8.20 7.01 1.24
CA MET A 79 -8.71 7.34 -0.09
C MET A 79 -8.76 8.85 -0.34
N GLU A 80 -9.18 9.64 0.64
CA GLU A 80 -9.16 11.10 0.55
C GLU A 80 -7.74 11.62 0.35
N LEU A 81 -6.75 11.05 1.05
CA LEU A 81 -5.34 11.40 0.86
C LEU A 81 -4.86 11.05 -0.54
N ILE A 82 -5.12 9.81 -1.00
CA ILE A 82 -4.74 9.35 -2.34
C ILE A 82 -5.33 10.25 -3.42
N ASN A 83 -6.62 10.59 -3.31
CA ASN A 83 -7.32 11.43 -4.28
C ASN A 83 -6.81 12.88 -4.34
N ASN A 84 -6.16 13.36 -3.27
CA ASN A 84 -5.60 14.71 -3.20
C ASN A 84 -4.13 14.79 -3.66
N ILE A 85 -3.47 13.65 -3.93
CA ILE A 85 -2.09 13.64 -4.39
C ILE A 85 -2.05 14.04 -5.87
N PRO A 86 -1.16 14.96 -6.28
CA PRO A 86 -0.98 15.29 -7.70
C PRO A 86 -0.56 14.05 -8.50
N THR A 87 -1.18 13.84 -9.64
CA THR A 87 -1.01 12.60 -10.43
C THR A 87 -0.18 12.83 -11.67
N ASP A 88 0.92 13.55 -11.50
CA ASP A 88 1.91 13.81 -12.55
C ASP A 88 2.99 12.71 -12.63
N ALA A 89 2.97 11.73 -11.72
CA ALA A 89 3.88 10.59 -11.68
C ALA A 89 3.18 9.26 -12.08
N PRO A 90 3.48 8.69 -13.26
CA PRO A 90 2.92 7.40 -13.70
C PRO A 90 3.15 6.24 -12.74
N GLU A 91 4.31 6.20 -12.09
CA GLU A 91 4.71 5.15 -11.13
C GLU A 91 3.80 5.13 -9.89
N PHE A 92 3.48 6.31 -9.35
CA PHE A 92 2.58 6.46 -8.23
C PHE A 92 1.17 5.95 -8.56
N ILE A 93 0.70 6.22 -9.78
CA ILE A 93 -0.61 5.74 -10.25
C ILE A 93 -0.62 4.20 -10.31
N ILE A 94 0.44 3.57 -10.81
CA ILE A 94 0.52 2.11 -10.90
C ILE A 94 0.47 1.46 -9.52
N GLU A 95 1.25 1.95 -8.56
CA GLU A 95 1.22 1.39 -7.19
C GLU A 95 -0.09 1.69 -6.47
N THR A 96 -0.69 2.85 -6.70
CA THR A 96 -2.03 3.16 -6.20
C THR A 96 -3.04 2.16 -6.75
N CYS A 97 -3.03 1.89 -8.06
CA CYS A 97 -3.89 0.88 -8.67
C CYS A 97 -3.64 -0.52 -8.09
N ARG A 98 -2.39 -0.89 -7.81
CA ARG A 98 -2.06 -2.18 -7.17
C ARG A 98 -2.59 -2.25 -5.74
N PHE A 99 -2.40 -1.21 -4.94
CA PHE A 99 -2.98 -1.09 -3.60
C PHE A 99 -4.51 -1.22 -3.65
N LEU A 100 -5.17 -0.47 -4.53
CA LEU A 100 -6.62 -0.54 -4.69
C LEU A 100 -7.10 -1.93 -5.12
N LYS A 101 -6.34 -2.61 -5.98
CA LYS A 101 -6.62 -4.00 -6.34
C LYS A 101 -6.51 -4.92 -5.13
N ASP A 102 -5.44 -4.81 -4.32
CA ASP A 102 -5.27 -5.61 -3.10
C ASP A 102 -6.45 -5.41 -2.13
N VAL A 103 -6.94 -4.15 -1.98
CA VAL A 103 -8.15 -3.85 -1.21
C VAL A 103 -9.37 -4.52 -1.84
N PHE A 104 -9.56 -4.38 -3.14
CA PHE A 104 -10.71 -4.94 -3.84
C PHE A 104 -10.76 -6.47 -3.71
N ASP A 105 -9.64 -7.14 -3.97
CA ASP A 105 -9.52 -8.60 -3.89
C ASP A 105 -9.80 -9.09 -2.46
N HIS A 106 -9.32 -8.36 -1.43
CA HIS A 106 -9.58 -8.72 -0.03
C HIS A 106 -11.06 -8.55 0.37
N TYR A 107 -11.70 -7.45 -0.02
CA TYR A 107 -13.06 -7.11 0.44
C TYR A 107 -14.18 -7.59 -0.49
N SER A 108 -13.85 -8.06 -1.70
CA SER A 108 -14.82 -8.65 -2.64
C SER A 108 -15.05 -10.14 -2.40
N ASP A 109 -14.23 -10.79 -1.56
CA ASP A 109 -14.43 -12.20 -1.18
C ASP A 109 -15.72 -12.33 -0.34
N PRO A 110 -16.73 -13.09 -0.83
CA PRO A 110 -17.99 -13.29 -0.12
C PRO A 110 -17.80 -13.89 1.27
N GLU A 111 -16.79 -14.74 1.47
CA GLU A 111 -16.51 -15.42 2.73
C GLU A 111 -16.04 -14.44 3.81
N MET A 112 -15.24 -13.44 3.42
CA MET A 112 -14.71 -12.40 4.31
C MET A 112 -15.76 -11.30 4.63
N SER A 113 -16.77 -11.14 3.77
CA SER A 113 -17.75 -10.05 3.87
C SER A 113 -18.83 -10.22 4.95
N SER A 114 -18.92 -11.38 5.61
CA SER A 114 -20.09 -11.73 6.42
C SER A 114 -20.18 -11.04 7.79
N ASN A 115 -19.05 -10.61 8.37
CA ASN A 115 -19.01 -10.06 9.74
C ASN A 115 -18.16 -8.78 9.91
N GLY A 116 -17.53 -8.27 8.85
CA GLY A 116 -16.62 -7.12 8.91
C GLY A 116 -17.28 -5.76 8.65
N PRO A 117 -16.63 -4.64 9.02
CA PRO A 117 -17.05 -3.31 8.58
C PRO A 117 -16.97 -3.23 7.06
N LYS A 118 -18.04 -2.77 6.41
CA LYS A 118 -18.07 -2.64 4.96
C LYS A 118 -17.28 -1.43 4.52
N ILE A 119 -16.38 -1.63 3.57
CA ILE A 119 -15.71 -0.53 2.87
C ILE A 119 -16.62 0.00 1.76
N VAL A 120 -16.64 1.33 1.61
CA VAL A 120 -17.34 1.99 0.51
C VAL A 120 -16.41 2.01 -0.70
N LEU A 121 -16.66 1.11 -1.65
CA LEU A 121 -15.82 0.99 -2.86
C LEU A 121 -15.96 2.18 -3.83
N ASN A 122 -16.97 3.05 -3.66
CA ASN A 122 -17.19 4.20 -4.55
C ASN A 122 -15.96 5.09 -4.66
N SER A 123 -15.28 5.38 -3.54
CA SER A 123 -14.08 6.21 -3.54
C SER A 123 -12.92 5.58 -4.30
N MET A 124 -12.87 4.24 -4.37
CA MET A 124 -11.89 3.52 -5.20
C MET A 124 -12.19 3.70 -6.68
N PHE A 125 -13.45 3.56 -7.07
CA PHE A 125 -13.85 3.78 -8.46
C PHE A 125 -13.66 5.24 -8.89
N GLU A 126 -13.93 6.20 -8.00
CA GLU A 126 -13.65 7.61 -8.22
C GLU A 126 -12.15 7.86 -8.41
N CYS A 127 -11.29 7.23 -7.61
CA CYS A 127 -9.83 7.29 -7.78
C CYS A 127 -9.39 6.69 -9.13
N LEU A 128 -9.87 5.49 -9.47
CA LEU A 128 -9.52 4.79 -10.70
C LEU A 128 -10.02 5.52 -11.95
N ALA A 129 -11.18 6.18 -11.87
CA ALA A 129 -11.77 6.96 -12.96
C ALA A 129 -10.92 8.16 -13.37
N GLN A 130 -9.97 8.60 -12.54
CA GLN A 130 -9.01 9.64 -12.89
C GLN A 130 -7.95 9.13 -13.88
N PHE A 131 -7.75 7.81 -14.00
CA PHE A 131 -6.69 7.19 -14.82
C PHE A 131 -7.20 6.09 -15.75
N PRO A 132 -8.23 6.34 -16.58
CA PRO A 132 -8.90 5.27 -17.34
C PRO A 132 -7.94 4.52 -18.27
N GLU A 133 -6.98 5.21 -18.89
CA GLU A 133 -6.00 4.59 -19.79
C GLU A 133 -5.03 3.63 -19.06
N ILE A 134 -4.57 4.02 -17.87
CA ILE A 134 -3.65 3.20 -17.06
C ILE A 134 -4.40 2.00 -16.49
N VAL A 135 -5.64 2.20 -16.03
CA VAL A 135 -6.49 1.12 -15.52
C VAL A 135 -6.79 0.08 -16.61
N CYS A 136 -7.11 0.53 -17.83
CA CYS A 136 -7.29 -0.37 -18.97
C CYS A 136 -6.03 -1.20 -19.23
N ASN A 137 -4.85 -0.57 -19.21
CA ASN A 137 -3.59 -1.27 -19.40
C ASN A 137 -3.36 -2.31 -18.29
N ILE A 138 -3.62 -2.00 -17.01
CA ILE A 138 -3.45 -2.96 -15.91
C ILE A 138 -4.40 -4.18 -16.05
N VAL A 139 -5.62 -3.96 -16.53
CA VAL A 139 -6.60 -5.05 -16.73
C VAL A 139 -6.22 -5.94 -17.91
N GLU A 140 -5.69 -5.36 -18.99
CA GLU A 140 -5.27 -6.10 -20.19
C GLU A 140 -3.91 -6.79 -19.98
N VAL A 141 -3.03 -6.19 -19.19
CA VAL A 141 -1.66 -6.62 -18.91
C VAL A 141 -1.66 -7.54 -17.69
N ARG A 142 -2.10 -8.78 -17.88
CA ARG A 142 -1.92 -9.85 -16.87
C ARG A 142 -0.45 -10.29 -16.70
N GLY A 143 0.54 -9.50 -17.16
CA GLY A 143 1.93 -9.98 -17.23
C GLY A 143 3.06 -9.00 -17.56
N GLU A 144 2.89 -7.69 -17.63
CA GLU A 144 4.01 -6.74 -17.85
C GLU A 144 4.19 -5.79 -16.66
N VAL A 145 5.43 -5.70 -16.19
CA VAL A 145 5.86 -4.97 -14.99
C VAL A 145 6.73 -3.77 -15.41
N TYR A 146 6.56 -2.63 -14.74
CA TYR A 146 7.03 -1.31 -15.16
C TYR A 146 8.34 -0.85 -14.51
N ILE A 147 9.22 -0.35 -15.37
CA ILE A 147 10.68 -0.18 -15.26
C ILE A 147 11.11 0.95 -14.31
N GLU A 148 11.95 0.60 -13.33
CA GLU A 148 12.94 1.43 -12.57
C GLU A 148 12.71 1.65 -11.06
N MET A 149 12.96 0.65 -10.21
CA MET A 149 13.29 0.91 -8.79
C MET A 149 14.17 -0.20 -8.17
N PHE A 150 15.48 0.01 -8.10
CA PHE A 150 16.40 -0.87 -7.36
C PHE A 150 17.18 -0.16 -6.25
N PRO A 151 17.61 1.12 -6.39
CA PRO A 151 18.22 1.84 -5.28
C PRO A 151 17.23 2.15 -4.13
N SER A 152 15.93 2.16 -4.39
CA SER A 152 14.87 2.49 -3.41
C SER A 152 14.55 1.36 -2.45
N VAL A 153 14.73 0.08 -2.83
CA VAL A 153 14.32 -1.07 -2.00
C VAL A 153 15.00 -1.06 -0.63
N HIS A 154 16.29 -0.75 -0.59
CA HIS A 154 17.02 -0.64 0.67
C HIS A 154 16.50 0.52 1.55
N LEU A 155 16.10 1.63 0.91
CA LEU A 155 15.50 2.77 1.59
C LEU A 155 14.09 2.44 2.09
N ASP A 156 13.32 1.65 1.35
CA ASP A 156 11.99 1.17 1.72
C ASP A 156 12.06 0.24 2.92
N PHE A 157 12.99 -0.72 2.94
CA PHE A 157 13.21 -1.57 4.11
C PHE A 157 13.64 -0.77 5.33
N ARG A 158 14.53 0.21 5.16
CA ARG A 158 14.96 1.09 6.24
C ARG A 158 13.79 1.92 6.75
N PHE A 159 12.96 2.45 5.85
CA PHE A 159 11.78 3.23 6.16
C PHE A 159 10.74 2.40 6.92
N ILE A 160 10.39 1.21 6.41
CA ILE A 160 9.46 0.27 7.05
C ILE A 160 9.97 -0.10 8.44
N ASN A 161 11.26 -0.45 8.57
CA ASN A 161 11.86 -0.73 9.87
C ASN A 161 11.77 0.47 10.81
N ASN A 162 11.98 1.69 10.32
CA ASN A 162 11.84 2.89 11.13
C ASN A 162 10.38 3.11 11.58
N VAL A 163 9.38 2.90 10.72
CA VAL A 163 7.96 2.99 11.10
C VAL A 163 7.60 1.97 12.18
N VAL A 164 8.12 0.75 12.06
CA VAL A 164 7.92 -0.33 13.04
C VAL A 164 8.62 -0.01 14.37
N VAL A 165 9.87 0.46 14.34
CA VAL A 165 10.68 0.77 15.53
C VAL A 165 10.17 2.04 16.23
N PHE A 166 9.83 3.08 15.48
CA PHE A 166 9.33 4.36 16.01
C PHE A 166 8.10 4.16 16.91
N CYS A 167 7.22 3.23 16.54
CA CYS A 167 6.02 2.96 17.34
C CYS A 167 6.29 2.07 18.56
N ARG A 168 7.41 1.34 18.63
CA ARG A 168 7.83 0.63 19.86
C ARG A 168 8.27 1.60 20.96
N GLU A 169 8.85 2.74 20.57
CA GLU A 169 9.23 3.80 21.52
C GLU A 169 8.00 4.48 22.14
N ILE A 170 6.83 4.38 21.50
CA ILE A 170 5.60 5.05 21.95
C ILE A 170 4.83 4.25 23.02
N THR A 171 5.04 2.93 23.15
CA THR A 171 4.26 2.09 24.09
C THR A 171 5.01 1.07 24.92
N GLY A 172 6.34 0.93 24.84
CA GLY A 172 6.99 -0.05 25.71
C GLY A 172 8.51 -0.07 25.70
N VAL A 173 9.11 0.77 26.54
CA VAL A 173 10.45 0.48 27.09
C VAL A 173 10.35 0.03 28.57
N GLU A 174 9.19 0.10 29.21
CA GLU A 174 9.07 -0.26 30.64
C GLU A 174 8.56 -1.69 30.92
N ILE A 175 8.03 -2.44 29.95
CA ILE A 175 7.34 -3.72 30.22
C ILE A 175 8.22 -4.97 29.95
N LEU A 176 9.44 -4.82 29.44
CA LEU A 176 10.37 -5.96 29.27
C LEU A 176 11.61 -5.90 30.17
N ALA A 177 11.61 -5.01 31.18
CA ALA A 177 12.66 -4.87 32.18
C ALA A 177 12.15 -5.01 33.63
N GLY A 178 10.97 -5.62 33.83
CA GLY A 178 10.38 -5.93 35.14
C GLY A 178 9.94 -7.38 35.24
#